data_AF-A0A435HW27-F1
#
_entry.id   AF-A0A435HW27-F1
#
_cell.length_a   1.000
_cell.length_b   1.000
_cell.length_c   1.000
_cell.angle_alpha   90.00
_cell.angle_beta   90.00
_cell.angle_gamma   90.00
#
_symmetry.space_group_name_H-M   'P 1'
#
loop_
_entity.id
_entity.type
_entity.pdbx_description
1 polymer ?
#
loop_
_entity_poly.entity_id
_entity_poly.type
_entity_poly.pdbx_seq_one_letter_code
_entity_poly.pdbx_strand_id
1 'polypeptide(L)' 'KKEKAEWLKPGLVGRVRFLKGEERLRHAKLLDFRDKQ' A
#
# COMPACT_ATOMS: atom_id res chain seq x y z
N LYS A 1 23.44 -10.73 -1.90
CA LYS A 1 22.35 -9.94 -1.28
C LYS A 1 21.35 -9.58 -2.38
N LYS A 2 20.23 -10.31 -2.51
CA LYS A 2 19.12 -9.87 -3.36
C LYS A 2 18.19 -9.01 -2.49
N GLU A 3 17.79 -7.86 -3.01
CA GLU A 3 16.81 -7.00 -2.36
C GLU A 3 15.46 -7.73 -2.35
N LYS A 4 14.76 -7.68 -1.22
CA LYS A 4 13.48 -8.38 -1.04
C LYS A 4 12.30 -7.61 -1.64
N ALA A 5 12.57 -6.50 -2.31
CA ALA A 5 11.58 -5.60 -2.85
C ALA A 5 12.05 -5.08 -4.21
N GLU A 6 11.10 -4.93 -5.14
CA GLU A 6 11.31 -4.41 -6.48
C GLU A 6 10.50 -3.13 -6.64
N TRP A 7 11.07 -2.14 -7.33
CA TRP A 7 10.37 -0.90 -7.63
C TRP A 7 9.45 -1.09 -8.82
N LEU A 8 8.16 -0.84 -8.62
CA LEU A 8 7.15 -0.88 -9.68
C LEU A 8 6.86 0.52 -10.20
N LYS A 9 6.37 0.60 -11.44
CA LYS A 9 5.87 1.84 -12.02
C LYS A 9 4.63 2.31 -11.24
N PRO A 10 4.45 3.62 -11.02
CA PRO A 10 3.26 4.15 -10.37
C PRO A 10 2.02 3.85 -11.22
N GLY A 11 0.98 3.30 -10.60
CA GLY A 11 -0.24 2.85 -11.27
C GLY A 11 -1.06 1.87 -10.43
N LEU A 12 -0.40 1.16 -9.53
CA LEU A 12 -1.02 0.30 -8.54
C LEU A 12 -1.62 1.15 -7.40
N VAL A 13 -2.93 1.03 -7.17
CA VAL A 13 -3.64 1.75 -6.10
C VAL A 13 -4.27 0.75 -5.14
N GLY A 14 -4.01 0.90 -3.84
CA GLY A 14 -4.54 0.04 -2.79
C GLY A 14 -5.57 0.75 -1.91
N ARG A 15 -6.67 0.06 -1.56
CA ARG A 15 -7.57 0.45 -0.48
C ARG A 15 -7.08 -0.16 0.82
N VAL A 16 -6.92 0.65 1.85
CA VAL A 16 -6.45 0.22 3.17
C VAL A 16 -7.45 0.55 4.27
N ARG A 17 -7.47 -0.25 5.33
CA ARG A 17 -8.04 0.15 6.62
C ARG A 17 -6.92 0.62 7.54
N PHE A 18 -7.20 1.62 8.35
CA PHE A 18 -6.28 2.18 9.33
C PHE A 18 -7.08 2.66 10.56
N LEU A 19 -6.39 2.92 11.67
CA LEU A 19 -7.02 3.40 12.89
C LEU A 19 -7.38 4.88 12.76
N LYS A 20 -8.58 5.25 13.22
CA LYS A 20 -9.05 6.65 13.17
C LYS A 20 -8.27 7.50 14.18
N GLY A 21 -7.82 8.68 13.76
CA GLY A 21 -7.11 9.64 14.63
C GLY A 21 -5.59 9.62 14.51
N GLU A 22 -5.00 8.73 13.70
CA GLU A 22 -3.59 8.82 13.36
C GLU A 22 -3.37 9.78 12.17
N GLU A 23 -2.33 10.63 12.23
CA GLU A 23 -1.94 11.49 11.10
C GLU A 23 -1.44 10.68 9.90
N ARG A 24 -0.78 9.56 10.23
CA ARG A 24 -0.26 8.47 9.39
C ARG A 24 -1.32 7.43 9.03
N LEU A 25 -1.21 6.75 7.88
CA LEU A 25 -1.77 5.40 7.70
C LEU A 25 -0.99 4.35 8.51
N ARG A 26 -0.79 4.60 9.80
CA ARG A 26 -0.11 3.69 10.73
C ARG A 26 -1.05 2.50 11.01
N HIS A 27 -0.43 1.34 11.26
CA HIS A 27 -1.14 0.07 11.44
C HIS A 27 -2.08 -0.30 10.27
N ALA A 28 -1.80 0.23 9.07
CA ALA A 28 -2.64 0.00 7.92
C ALA A 28 -2.60 -1.47 7.50
N LYS A 29 -3.77 -2.00 7.14
CA LYS A 29 -3.91 -3.32 6.51
C LYS A 29 -4.53 -3.14 5.14
N LEU A 30 -3.92 -3.75 4.13
CA LEU A 30 -4.48 -3.81 2.78
C LEU A 30 -5.81 -4.55 2.80
N LEU A 31 -6.82 -3.94 2.18
CA LEU A 31 -8.12 -4.56 1.98
C LEU A 31 -8.26 -5.08 0.55
N ASP A 32 -7.95 -4.22 -0.41
CA ASP A 32 -8.16 -4.47 -1.83
C ASP A 32 -7.15 -3.64 -2.63
N PHE A 33 -6.87 -4.02 -3.87
CA PHE A 33 -6.04 -3.24 -4.77
C PHE A 33 -6.60 -3.31 -6.18
N ARG A 34 -6.43 -2.21 -6.92
CA ARG A 34 -6.73 -2.17 -8.35
C ARG A 34 -5.48 -1.76 -9.11
N ASP A 35 -5.22 -2.52 -10.14
CA ASP A 35 -4.20 -2.23 -11.13
C ASP A 35 -4.85 -1.50 -12.31
N LYS A 36 -4.35 -0.30 -12.63
CA LYS A 36 -4.70 0.42 -13.86
C LYS A 36 -3.55 0.25 -14.85
N GLN A 37 -3.37 -0.96 -15.36
CA GLN A 37 -2.55 -1.20 -16.54
C GLN A 37 -3.19 -0.57 -17.78
#